data_AF-A0A369H8K4-F1
#
_entry.id   AF-A0A369H8K4-F1
#
_cell.length_a   1.000
_cell.length_b   1.000
_cell.length_c   1.000
_cell.angle_alpha   90.00
_cell.angle_beta   90.00
_cell.angle_gamma   90.00
#
_symmetry.space_group_name_H-M   'P 1'
#
loop_
_entity.id
_entity.type
_entity.pdbx_description
1 polymer ?
#
loop_
_entity_poly.entity_id
_entity_poly.type
_entity_poly.pdbx_seq_one_letter_code
_entity_poly.pdbx_strand_id
1 'polypeptide(L)'
;MISFPIALLATSSWMYDCDYVQWTGNPPRAPHLPSPLNMGRNIDWGGFLLKHLPRDMLYGNASHGIGPDGRTALRNSINAISRHEKQKQQVDQLIRWILEHRTPAKRICWPKHDTWEILTSYSNMLDGLHNLFVREDSLRYDVAATFARGDPKPIDPDRAYCINGSSPYYTDIARVIVRITDEKLTSSNMRNYLDVFQHPFLHALAAASRDEFRCSFMYGCTSHLRYGQPMLPDSFDHLWATVIQAFAFKLPQCLIFSAVPDLNPDHVYIIGGVQA
;
A
#
# COMPACT_ATOMS: atom_id res chain seq x y z
N MET A 1 -6.62 -29.26 11.45
CA MET A 1 -7.30 -27.96 11.69
C MET A 1 -6.40 -27.13 12.57
N ILE A 2 -5.80 -26.07 12.03
CA ILE A 2 -5.02 -25.11 12.81
C ILE A 2 -6.04 -24.11 13.36
N SER A 3 -6.21 -24.07 14.68
CA SER A 3 -7.16 -23.19 15.34
C SER A 3 -6.46 -21.88 15.69
N PHE A 4 -6.91 -20.77 15.08
CA PHE A 4 -6.47 -19.42 15.45
C PHE A 4 -7.45 -18.86 16.48
N PRO A 5 -7.00 -18.31 17.62
CA PRO A 5 -7.90 -17.67 18.57
C PRO A 5 -8.51 -16.41 17.94
N ILE A 6 -9.81 -16.44 17.66
CA ILE A 6 -10.57 -15.32 17.10
C ILE A 6 -10.93 -14.37 18.25
N ALA A 7 -10.09 -13.38 18.51
CA ALA A 7 -10.51 -12.19 19.23
C ALA A 7 -11.31 -11.30 18.26
N LEU A 8 -12.62 -11.18 18.51
CA LEU A 8 -13.55 -10.25 17.85
C LEU A 8 -13.17 -8.80 18.14
N LEU A 9 -12.11 -8.25 17.54
CA LEU A 9 -11.78 -6.82 17.68
C LEU A 9 -11.15 -6.27 16.40
N ALA A 10 -11.59 -5.05 16.08
CA ALA A 10 -11.26 -4.19 14.95
C ALA A 10 -9.80 -4.24 14.45
N THR A 11 -9.59 -3.73 13.23
CA THR A 11 -8.29 -3.24 12.73
C THR A 11 -7.50 -2.62 13.88
N SER A 12 -6.21 -2.91 13.94
CA SER A 12 -5.32 -2.41 14.97
C SER A 12 -5.12 -0.90 14.79
N SER A 13 -6.12 -0.10 15.16
CA SER A 13 -6.21 1.36 14.95
C SER A 13 -5.02 2.12 15.55
N TRP A 14 -4.37 1.56 16.55
CA TRP A 14 -3.14 2.08 17.14
C TRP A 14 -1.92 2.09 16.19
N MET A 15 -1.99 1.37 15.06
CA MET A 15 -0.97 1.34 14.00
C MET A 15 -1.13 2.47 12.96
N TYR A 16 -2.13 3.34 13.15
CA TYR A 16 -2.44 4.42 12.23
C TYR A 16 -2.53 5.74 12.99
N ASP A 17 -1.96 6.79 12.39
CA ASP A 17 -2.19 8.15 12.84
C ASP A 17 -3.34 8.73 12.02
N CYS A 18 -4.18 9.52 12.68
CA CYS A 18 -5.23 10.28 12.03
C CYS A 18 -5.07 11.73 12.43
N ASP A 19 -5.14 12.66 11.50
CA ASP A 19 -5.12 14.08 11.82
C ASP A 19 -6.00 14.87 10.85
N TYR A 20 -6.36 16.06 11.28
CA TYR A 20 -6.94 17.07 10.42
C TYR A 20 -5.84 17.68 9.58
N VAL A 21 -6.14 18.00 8.33
CA VAL A 21 -5.22 18.77 7.50
C VAL A 21 -5.12 20.20 8.07
N GLN A 22 -4.10 20.44 8.90
CA GLN A 22 -3.94 21.70 9.63
C GLN A 22 -3.52 22.87 8.72
N TRP A 23 -3.99 24.05 9.09
CA TRP A 23 -3.65 25.31 8.45
C TRP A 23 -2.21 25.75 8.77
N THR A 24 -1.34 25.81 7.76
CA THR A 24 -0.12 26.65 7.81
C THR A 24 -0.43 28.04 7.25
N GLY A 25 -1.37 28.77 7.89
CA GLY A 25 -1.81 30.12 7.51
C GLY A 25 -3.25 30.45 7.94
N ASN A 26 -3.70 31.69 7.80
CA ASN A 26 -5.10 32.04 8.09
C ASN A 26 -6.06 31.24 7.19
N PRO A 27 -7.17 30.70 7.72
CA PRO A 27 -8.17 30.02 6.91
C PRO A 27 -8.79 31.02 5.90
N PRO A 28 -8.76 30.74 4.59
CA PRO A 28 -9.48 31.48 3.59
C PRO A 28 -10.95 31.23 3.86
N ARG A 29 -11.71 32.32 3.80
CA ARG A 29 -13.16 32.24 3.57
C ARG A 29 -13.39 31.43 2.28
N ALA A 30 -14.47 30.65 2.27
CA ALA A 30 -14.92 29.66 1.27
C ALA A 30 -14.53 29.89 -0.24
N PRO A 31 -14.49 28.81 -1.05
CA PRO A 31 -13.33 28.50 -1.89
C PRO A 31 -13.47 28.96 -3.35
N HIS A 32 -12.69 29.98 -3.69
CA HIS A 32 -11.98 29.98 -4.97
C HIS A 32 -10.49 29.90 -4.65
N LEU A 33 -10.03 28.72 -4.22
CA LEU A 33 -8.60 28.44 -4.36
C LEU A 33 -8.32 28.48 -5.87
N PRO A 34 -7.45 29.39 -6.34
CA PRO A 34 -7.05 29.37 -7.73
C PRO A 34 -6.52 27.96 -7.99
N SER A 35 -7.07 27.28 -9.01
CA SER A 35 -6.50 26.00 -9.39
C SER A 35 -5.00 26.23 -9.60
N PRO A 36 -4.12 25.42 -8.99
CA PRO A 36 -2.69 25.57 -9.20
C PRO A 36 -2.32 25.42 -10.69
N LEU A 37 -3.21 24.86 -11.51
CA LEU A 37 -3.10 24.89 -12.98
C LEU A 37 -3.04 26.32 -13.58
N ASN A 38 -3.54 27.34 -12.87
CA ASN A 38 -3.50 28.75 -13.27
C ASN A 38 -2.25 29.51 -12.78
N MET A 39 -1.39 28.88 -11.98
CA MET A 39 -0.22 29.54 -11.36
C MET A 39 1.07 29.41 -12.19
N GLY A 40 1.05 29.74 -13.48
CA GLY A 40 2.29 29.85 -14.29
C GLY A 40 3.09 28.54 -14.53
N ARG A 41 4.19 28.64 -15.29
CA ARG A 41 4.95 27.48 -15.81
C ARG A 41 5.97 26.84 -14.85
N ASN A 42 6.26 27.46 -13.70
CA ASN A 42 7.36 27.05 -12.80
C ASN A 42 6.88 26.79 -11.36
N ILE A 43 5.82 26.01 -11.19
CA ILE A 43 5.33 25.66 -9.85
C ILE A 43 6.13 24.48 -9.30
N ASP A 44 6.60 24.63 -8.07
CA ASP A 44 7.10 23.53 -7.24
C ASP A 44 5.92 22.73 -6.68
N TRP A 45 5.35 21.86 -7.52
CA TRP A 45 4.21 21.00 -7.20
C TRP A 45 4.48 20.10 -6.00
N GLY A 46 5.70 19.58 -5.91
CA GLY A 46 6.14 18.78 -4.76
C GLY A 46 6.07 19.58 -3.47
N GLY A 47 6.66 20.78 -3.43
CA GLY A 47 6.61 21.65 -2.25
C GLY A 47 5.19 22.07 -1.90
N PHE A 48 4.36 22.36 -2.90
CA PHE A 48 2.96 22.71 -2.70
C PHE A 48 2.16 21.55 -2.08
N LEU A 49 2.30 20.33 -2.60
CA LEU A 49 1.68 19.13 -2.05
C LEU A 49 2.15 18.86 -0.62
N LEU A 50 3.47 18.91 -0.37
CA LEU A 50 4.04 18.70 0.96
C LEU A 50 3.48 19.66 2.01
N LYS A 51 3.19 20.91 1.64
CA LYS A 51 2.56 21.90 2.55
C LYS A 51 1.17 21.47 3.02
N HIS A 52 0.53 20.56 2.31
CA HIS A 52 -0.85 20.13 2.58
C HIS A 52 -0.95 18.73 3.17
N LEU A 53 0.15 18.00 3.22
CA LEU A 53 0.20 16.72 3.91
C LEU A 53 0.27 16.92 5.43
N PRO A 54 -0.23 15.96 6.22
CA PRO A 54 -0.15 16.02 7.67
C PRO A 54 1.30 16.19 8.15
N ARG A 55 1.51 17.09 9.11
CA ARG A 55 2.85 17.43 9.59
C ARG A 55 3.52 16.21 10.22
N ASP A 56 2.80 15.44 11.01
CA ASP A 56 3.36 14.30 11.72
C ASP A 56 3.78 13.17 10.76
N MET A 57 3.11 13.03 9.62
CA MET A 57 3.54 12.12 8.54
C MET A 57 4.92 12.52 7.96
N LEU A 58 5.16 13.83 7.82
CA LEU A 58 6.36 14.37 7.20
C LEU A 58 7.54 14.54 8.19
N TYR A 59 7.24 14.93 9.42
CA TYR A 59 8.21 15.35 10.43
C TYR A 59 8.23 14.44 11.67
N GLY A 60 7.43 13.37 11.68
CA GLY A 60 7.45 12.36 12.74
C GLY A 60 8.81 11.70 12.89
N ASN A 61 8.96 10.89 13.95
CA ASN A 61 10.21 10.16 14.22
C ASN A 61 10.65 9.38 12.98
N ALA A 62 11.95 9.41 12.63
CA ALA A 62 12.48 8.83 11.40
C ALA A 62 12.21 7.32 11.25
N SER A 63 11.93 6.62 12.36
CA SER A 63 11.53 5.20 12.35
C SER A 63 10.09 4.96 11.88
N HIS A 64 9.29 6.01 11.74
CA HIS A 64 7.83 5.95 11.54
C HIS A 64 7.34 6.92 10.45
N GLY A 65 8.02 8.05 10.25
CA GLY A 65 7.68 9.04 9.24
C GLY A 65 8.59 8.99 8.01
N ILE A 66 8.35 9.92 7.08
CA ILE A 66 9.13 10.03 5.84
C ILE A 66 10.58 10.53 6.08
N GLY A 67 10.79 11.35 7.11
CA GLY A 67 12.11 11.91 7.44
C GLY A 67 12.63 12.98 6.45
N PRO A 68 13.80 13.60 6.70
CA PRO A 68 14.35 14.66 5.84
C PRO A 68 14.67 14.23 4.41
N ASP A 69 15.32 13.08 4.27
CA ASP A 69 15.74 12.57 2.96
C ASP A 69 14.54 12.09 2.14
N GLY A 70 13.62 11.36 2.78
CA GLY A 70 12.38 10.94 2.15
C GLY A 70 11.51 12.11 1.70
N ARG A 71 11.49 13.23 2.43
CA ARG A 71 10.76 14.44 2.03
C ARG A 71 11.36 15.08 0.80
N THR A 72 12.68 15.15 0.75
CA THR A 72 13.40 15.69 -0.42
C THR A 72 13.17 14.80 -1.64
N ALA A 73 13.26 13.48 -1.46
CA ALA A 73 12.96 12.50 -2.50
C ALA A 73 11.50 12.60 -2.98
N LEU A 74 10.54 12.72 -2.07
CA LEU A 74 9.12 12.91 -2.39
C LEU A 74 8.88 14.20 -3.18
N ARG A 75 9.40 15.34 -2.71
CA ARG A 75 9.28 16.62 -3.43
C ARG A 75 9.85 16.52 -4.85
N ASN A 76 11.05 15.96 -4.98
CA ASN A 76 11.74 15.84 -6.25
C ASN A 76 10.98 14.89 -7.20
N SER A 77 10.49 13.76 -6.69
CA SER A 77 9.68 12.81 -7.46
C SER A 77 8.40 13.46 -7.97
N ILE A 78 7.64 14.15 -7.12
CA ILE A 78 6.39 14.83 -7.52
C ILE A 78 6.67 15.93 -8.55
N ASN A 79 7.75 16.70 -8.38
CA ASN A 79 8.15 17.72 -9.36
C ASN A 79 8.54 17.11 -10.71
N ALA A 80 9.22 15.96 -10.71
CA ALA A 80 9.56 15.26 -11.94
C ALA A 80 8.29 14.73 -12.65
N ILE A 81 7.40 14.08 -11.90
CA ILE A 81 6.11 13.54 -12.38
C ILE A 81 5.23 14.66 -12.98
N SER A 82 5.17 15.82 -12.31
CA SER A 82 4.33 16.96 -12.71
C SER A 82 4.77 17.67 -13.99
N ARG A 83 5.92 17.28 -14.59
CA ARG A 83 6.34 17.79 -15.91
C ARG A 83 5.46 17.28 -17.04
N HIS A 84 4.76 16.17 -16.83
CA HIS A 84 3.83 15.59 -17.78
C HIS A 84 2.40 16.03 -17.46
N GLU A 85 1.67 16.53 -18.46
CA GLU A 85 0.37 17.17 -18.25
C GLU A 85 -0.69 16.23 -17.64
N LYS A 86 -0.73 14.95 -18.05
CA LYS A 86 -1.66 13.96 -17.49
C LYS A 86 -1.38 13.69 -16.02
N GLN A 87 -0.12 13.50 -15.65
CA GLN A 87 0.29 13.24 -14.28
C GLN A 87 0.12 14.49 -13.40
N LYS A 88 0.35 15.68 -13.95
CA LYS A 88 0.05 16.95 -13.27
C LYS A 88 -1.43 17.06 -12.88
N GLN A 89 -2.35 16.59 -13.73
CA GLN A 89 -3.77 16.51 -13.38
C GLN A 89 -4.03 15.56 -12.21
N GLN A 90 -3.32 14.42 -12.15
CA GLN A 90 -3.42 13.49 -11.01
C GLN A 90 -2.88 14.11 -9.72
N VAL A 91 -1.79 14.86 -9.78
CA VAL A 91 -1.27 15.63 -8.63
C VAL A 91 -2.31 16.65 -8.16
N ASP A 92 -2.91 17.42 -9.07
CA ASP A 92 -3.98 18.37 -8.74
C ASP A 92 -5.21 17.68 -8.12
N GLN A 93 -5.61 16.52 -8.64
CA GLN A 93 -6.70 15.72 -8.06
C GLN A 93 -6.38 15.25 -6.64
N LEU A 94 -5.16 14.74 -6.39
CA LEU A 94 -4.73 14.34 -5.04
C LEU A 94 -4.74 15.54 -4.10
N ILE A 95 -4.21 16.68 -4.53
CA ILE A 95 -4.23 17.92 -3.75
C ILE A 95 -5.68 18.27 -3.41
N ARG A 96 -6.58 18.38 -4.38
CA ARG A 96 -8.00 18.72 -4.13
C ARG A 96 -8.65 17.77 -3.14
N TRP A 97 -8.40 16.47 -3.29
CA TRP A 97 -8.89 15.46 -2.35
C TRP A 97 -8.37 15.72 -0.92
N ILE A 98 -7.08 16.02 -0.73
CA ILE A 98 -6.51 16.40 0.57
C ILE A 98 -7.18 17.68 1.10
N LEU A 99 -7.39 18.68 0.23
CA LEU A 99 -8.05 19.94 0.59
C LEU A 99 -9.50 19.76 1.06
N GLU A 100 -10.24 18.83 0.47
CA GLU A 100 -11.63 18.51 0.85
C GLU A 100 -11.72 17.86 2.25
N HIS A 101 -10.63 17.24 2.70
CA HIS A 101 -10.51 16.64 4.04
C HIS A 101 -9.94 17.62 5.07
N ARG A 102 -10.00 18.93 4.80
CA ARG A 102 -9.67 20.00 5.76
C ARG A 102 -10.79 20.35 6.73
N THR A 103 -11.98 19.75 6.59
CA THR A 103 -13.09 20.10 7.46
C THR A 103 -12.90 19.48 8.86
N PRO A 104 -13.33 20.14 9.96
CA PRO A 104 -13.19 19.60 11.31
C PRO A 104 -13.88 18.25 11.56
N ALA A 105 -14.69 17.78 10.62
CA ALA A 105 -15.40 16.50 10.69
C ALA A 105 -14.71 15.38 9.89
N LYS A 106 -13.65 15.68 9.12
CA LYS A 106 -12.97 14.70 8.26
C LYS A 106 -11.48 14.66 8.61
N ARG A 107 -11.02 13.52 9.13
CA ARG A 107 -9.60 13.26 9.35
C ARG A 107 -9.04 12.46 8.18
N ILE A 108 -7.77 12.67 7.88
CA ILE A 108 -7.00 11.78 7.02
C ILE A 108 -6.23 10.85 7.94
N CYS A 109 -6.26 9.55 7.67
CA CYS A 109 -5.51 8.55 8.41
C CYS A 109 -4.42 7.93 7.53
N TRP A 110 -3.27 7.60 8.11
CA TRP A 110 -2.15 6.98 7.42
C TRP A 110 -1.42 5.98 8.35
N PRO A 111 -0.70 4.99 7.78
CA PRO A 111 0.12 4.04 8.53
C PRO A 111 1.17 4.77 9.39
N LYS A 112 1.26 4.45 10.68
CA LYS A 112 2.30 4.95 11.60
C LYS A 112 3.63 4.23 11.42
N HIS A 113 3.59 2.99 10.96
CA HIS A 113 4.77 2.19 10.64
C HIS A 113 4.87 2.03 9.13
N ASP A 114 6.09 1.85 8.64
CA ASP A 114 6.36 1.52 7.24
C ASP A 114 5.80 2.53 6.22
N THR A 115 5.48 3.78 6.63
CA THR A 115 4.89 4.81 5.77
C THR A 115 5.75 5.06 4.52
N TRP A 116 7.07 5.14 4.70
CA TRP A 116 8.00 5.33 3.59
C TRP A 116 8.05 4.11 2.68
N GLU A 117 8.11 2.90 3.25
CA GLU A 117 8.10 1.65 2.49
C GLU A 117 6.85 1.60 1.61
N ILE A 118 5.66 1.74 2.21
CA ILE A 118 4.37 1.78 1.51
C ILE A 118 4.36 2.82 0.39
N LEU A 119 4.81 4.05 0.67
CA LEU A 119 4.86 5.12 -0.33
C LEU A 119 5.79 4.77 -1.50
N THR A 120 6.86 4.04 -1.24
CA THR A 120 7.77 3.62 -2.30
C THR A 120 7.31 2.37 -3.01
N SER A 121 6.48 1.50 -2.42
CA SER A 121 6.06 0.20 -3.00
C SER A 121 5.28 0.25 -4.32
N TYR A 122 5.06 1.42 -4.90
CA TYR A 122 4.33 1.60 -6.14
C TYR A 122 5.24 2.17 -7.24
N SER A 123 4.76 2.16 -8.48
CA SER A 123 5.55 2.53 -9.66
C SER A 123 6.15 3.93 -9.57
N ASN A 124 5.51 4.82 -8.80
CA ASN A 124 6.04 6.13 -8.43
C ASN A 124 5.43 6.63 -7.11
N MET A 125 6.03 7.67 -6.54
CA MET A 125 5.60 8.22 -5.25
C MET A 125 4.24 8.93 -5.27
N LEU A 126 3.73 9.33 -6.46
CA LEU A 126 2.37 9.85 -6.55
C LEU A 126 1.35 8.71 -6.36
N ASP A 127 1.59 7.57 -7.00
CA ASP A 127 0.76 6.36 -6.81
C ASP A 127 0.84 5.86 -5.38
N GLY A 128 2.02 5.90 -4.77
CA GLY A 128 2.20 5.65 -3.34
C GLY A 128 1.35 6.56 -2.46
N LEU A 129 1.32 7.87 -2.72
CA LEU A 129 0.46 8.79 -1.98
C LEU A 129 -1.03 8.55 -2.23
N HIS A 130 -1.42 8.12 -3.43
CA HIS A 130 -2.80 7.73 -3.72
C HIS A 130 -3.26 6.56 -2.84
N ASN A 131 -2.34 5.63 -2.56
CA ASN A 131 -2.57 4.40 -1.81
C ASN A 131 -2.20 4.48 -0.33
N LEU A 132 -1.64 5.59 0.14
CA LEU A 132 -1.17 5.71 1.52
C LEU A 132 -2.31 5.89 2.51
N PHE A 133 -3.36 6.61 2.12
CA PHE A 133 -4.40 7.05 3.05
C PHE A 133 -5.48 6.00 3.24
N VAL A 134 -5.94 5.86 4.49
CA VAL A 134 -6.97 4.89 4.90
C VAL A 134 -8.23 5.58 5.40
N ARG A 135 -9.37 4.89 5.32
CA ARG A 135 -10.63 5.40 5.87
C ARG A 135 -10.65 5.26 7.38
N GLU A 136 -11.04 6.32 8.09
CA GLU A 136 -11.13 6.29 9.56
C GLU A 136 -12.12 5.23 10.08
N ASP A 137 -13.24 5.02 9.37
CA ASP A 137 -14.24 4.02 9.78
C ASP A 137 -13.72 2.57 9.66
N SER A 138 -12.89 2.28 8.65
CA SER A 138 -12.25 0.97 8.51
C SER A 138 -11.34 0.60 9.68
N LEU A 139 -10.76 1.61 10.35
CA LEU A 139 -9.91 1.39 11.53
C LEU A 139 -10.71 0.91 12.74
N ARG A 140 -12.04 1.08 12.75
CA ARG A 140 -12.91 0.72 13.88
C ARG A 140 -13.73 -0.53 13.62
N TYR A 141 -14.05 -0.82 12.37
CA TYR A 141 -15.08 -1.82 12.02
C TYR A 141 -14.58 -2.93 11.10
N ASP A 142 -13.48 -2.72 10.37
CA ASP A 142 -12.96 -3.72 9.45
C ASP A 142 -11.91 -4.61 10.12
N VAL A 143 -11.52 -5.68 9.40
CA VAL A 143 -10.47 -6.63 9.81
C VAL A 143 -9.05 -6.10 9.56
N ALA A 144 -8.93 -5.17 8.62
CA ALA A 144 -7.74 -4.44 8.26
C ALA A 144 -8.14 -3.10 7.63
N ALA A 145 -7.22 -2.13 7.59
CA ALA A 145 -7.52 -0.81 7.05
C ALA A 145 -7.77 -0.84 5.54
N THR A 146 -8.75 -0.05 5.09
CA THR A 146 -9.13 0.05 3.68
C THR A 146 -8.79 1.42 3.10
N PHE A 147 -8.58 1.49 1.78
CA PHE A 147 -8.19 2.73 1.09
C PHE A 147 -9.22 3.85 1.31
N ALA A 148 -8.72 5.06 1.59
CA ALA A 148 -9.54 6.27 1.68
C ALA A 148 -10.12 6.71 0.33
N ARG A 149 -9.48 6.30 -0.76
CA ARG A 149 -9.83 6.66 -2.14
C ARG A 149 -10.37 5.43 -2.86
N GLY A 150 -11.43 5.61 -3.65
CA GLY A 150 -12.10 4.51 -4.36
C GLY A 150 -11.41 4.04 -5.66
N ASP A 151 -10.19 4.49 -5.94
CA ASP A 151 -9.41 4.10 -7.12
C ASP A 151 -7.94 3.90 -6.72
N PRO A 152 -7.63 2.77 -6.04
CA PRO A 152 -6.25 2.46 -5.67
C PRO A 152 -5.39 2.25 -6.92
N LYS A 153 -4.14 2.69 -6.85
CA LYS A 153 -3.18 2.55 -7.95
C LYS A 153 -2.55 1.16 -7.94
N PRO A 154 -2.33 0.55 -9.12
CA PRO A 154 -1.81 -0.80 -9.19
C PRO A 154 -0.42 -0.88 -8.54
N ILE A 155 -0.11 -2.05 -7.99
CA ILE A 155 1.23 -2.36 -7.50
C ILE A 155 2.27 -2.30 -8.65
N ASP A 156 3.52 -2.00 -8.32
CA ASP A 156 4.67 -2.10 -9.22
C ASP A 156 5.07 -3.57 -9.43
N PRO A 157 5.03 -4.12 -10.67
CA PRO A 157 5.39 -5.51 -10.92
C PRO A 157 6.89 -5.79 -10.72
N ASP A 158 7.74 -4.74 -10.68
CA ASP A 158 9.19 -4.86 -10.53
C ASP A 158 9.65 -4.90 -9.06
N ARG A 159 8.69 -4.99 -8.12
CA ARG A 159 8.94 -5.02 -6.69
C ARG A 159 8.50 -6.32 -6.03
N ALA A 160 9.18 -6.62 -4.92
CA ALA A 160 8.75 -7.65 -3.98
C ALA A 160 7.87 -7.03 -2.89
N TYR A 161 6.74 -7.66 -2.60
CA TYR A 161 5.81 -7.25 -1.55
C TYR A 161 5.92 -8.22 -0.39
N CYS A 162 6.63 -7.81 0.65
CA CYS A 162 7.01 -8.70 1.74
C CYS A 162 6.17 -8.48 3.00
N ILE A 163 6.05 -9.52 3.79
CA ILE A 163 5.49 -9.46 5.15
C ILE A 163 6.26 -10.44 6.05
N ASN A 164 6.60 -9.96 7.25
CA ASN A 164 7.32 -10.73 8.26
C ASN A 164 6.47 -10.84 9.53
N GLY A 165 6.60 -11.92 10.29
CA GLY A 165 5.95 -12.12 11.58
C GLY A 165 6.25 -11.03 12.63
N SER A 166 7.31 -10.25 12.44
CA SER A 166 7.63 -9.07 13.27
C SER A 166 6.93 -7.78 12.84
N SER A 167 6.31 -7.74 11.65
CA SER A 167 5.61 -6.56 11.18
C SER A 167 4.41 -6.25 12.09
N PRO A 168 4.18 -4.97 12.45
CA PRO A 168 2.99 -4.60 13.22
C PRO A 168 1.70 -5.00 12.49
N TYR A 169 1.71 -4.96 11.15
CA TYR A 169 0.56 -5.29 10.30
C TYR A 169 0.28 -6.79 10.16
N TYR A 170 1.18 -7.67 10.63
CA TYR A 170 1.08 -9.12 10.40
C TYR A 170 -0.24 -9.71 10.88
N THR A 171 -0.72 -9.30 12.06
CA THR A 171 -1.95 -9.86 12.66
C THR A 171 -3.19 -9.45 11.87
N ASP A 172 -3.28 -8.20 11.43
CA ASP A 172 -4.41 -7.71 10.64
C ASP A 172 -4.46 -8.44 9.28
N ILE A 173 -3.31 -8.60 8.61
CA ILE A 173 -3.20 -9.36 7.36
C ILE A 173 -3.58 -10.82 7.55
N ALA A 174 -3.10 -11.47 8.62
CA ALA A 174 -3.44 -12.85 8.93
C ALA A 174 -4.95 -13.04 9.15
N ARG A 175 -5.63 -12.07 9.78
CA ARG A 175 -7.10 -12.09 9.94
C ARG A 175 -7.83 -11.99 8.61
N VAL A 176 -7.36 -11.15 7.69
CA VAL A 176 -7.90 -11.10 6.32
C VAL A 176 -7.80 -12.47 5.65
N ILE A 177 -6.64 -13.13 5.77
CA ILE A 177 -6.39 -14.45 5.17
C ILE A 177 -7.29 -15.54 5.78
N VAL A 178 -7.45 -15.56 7.11
CA VAL A 178 -8.36 -16.48 7.80
C VAL A 178 -9.79 -16.28 7.30
N ARG A 179 -10.25 -15.03 7.20
CA ARG A 179 -11.61 -14.72 6.72
C ARG A 179 -11.84 -15.21 5.28
N ILE A 180 -10.88 -15.01 4.39
CA ILE A 180 -10.97 -15.52 3.01
C ILE A 180 -11.04 -17.05 2.99
N THR A 181 -10.28 -17.71 3.86
CA THR A 181 -10.28 -19.18 4.00
C THR A 181 -11.63 -19.69 4.47
N ASP A 182 -12.21 -19.03 5.49
CA ASP A 182 -13.51 -19.39 6.06
C ASP A 182 -14.65 -19.17 5.05
N GLU A 183 -14.59 -18.07 4.28
CA GLU A 183 -15.58 -17.73 3.25
C GLU A 183 -15.38 -18.54 1.94
N LYS A 184 -14.26 -19.26 1.79
CA LYS A 184 -13.90 -20.08 0.61
C LYS A 184 -14.03 -19.30 -0.71
N LEU A 185 -13.47 -18.09 -0.75
CA LEU A 185 -13.58 -17.22 -1.93
C LEU A 185 -12.85 -17.83 -3.14
N THR A 186 -13.47 -17.71 -4.33
CA THR A 186 -12.84 -18.01 -5.62
C THR A 186 -11.78 -16.97 -5.97
N SER A 187 -10.93 -17.21 -6.99
CA SER A 187 -9.90 -16.25 -7.43
C SER A 187 -10.47 -14.86 -7.73
N SER A 188 -11.57 -14.79 -8.49
CA SER A 188 -12.26 -13.52 -8.80
C SER A 188 -12.80 -12.80 -7.56
N ASN A 189 -13.39 -13.54 -6.62
CA ASN A 189 -14.00 -12.97 -5.42
C ASN A 189 -12.92 -12.54 -4.42
N MET A 190 -11.85 -13.32 -4.31
CA MET A 190 -10.68 -12.99 -3.49
C MET A 190 -10.02 -11.71 -3.99
N ARG A 191 -9.82 -11.56 -5.31
CA ARG A 191 -9.28 -10.32 -5.89
C ARG A 191 -10.12 -9.11 -5.48
N ASN A 192 -11.43 -9.14 -5.73
CA ASN A 192 -12.32 -8.02 -5.39
C ASN A 192 -12.36 -7.72 -3.90
N TYR A 193 -12.29 -8.76 -3.06
CA TYR A 193 -12.25 -8.61 -1.61
C TYR A 193 -10.92 -8.01 -1.12
N LEU A 194 -9.80 -8.37 -1.75
CA LEU A 194 -8.47 -7.90 -1.34
C LEU A 194 -8.16 -6.47 -1.85
N ASP A 195 -8.71 -6.08 -2.99
CA ASP A 195 -8.43 -4.81 -3.68
C ASP A 195 -8.85 -3.55 -2.88
N VAL A 196 -9.62 -3.72 -1.81
CA VAL A 196 -10.05 -2.62 -0.94
C VAL A 196 -9.06 -2.34 0.20
N PHE A 197 -8.17 -3.29 0.53
CA PHE A 197 -7.28 -3.16 1.68
C PHE A 197 -6.00 -2.40 1.35
N GLN A 198 -5.60 -1.54 2.28
CA GLN A 198 -4.53 -0.59 2.02
C GLN A 198 -3.13 -1.21 1.98
N HIS A 199 -2.88 -2.26 2.78
CA HIS A 199 -1.55 -2.80 2.94
C HIS A 199 -0.99 -3.36 1.61
N PRO A 200 0.22 -2.97 1.16
CA PRO A 200 0.76 -3.38 -0.14
C PRO A 200 0.80 -4.90 -0.35
N PHE A 201 1.09 -5.68 0.70
CA PHE A 201 1.04 -7.14 0.64
C PHE A 201 -0.35 -7.69 0.25
N LEU A 202 -1.44 -7.14 0.82
CA LEU A 202 -2.80 -7.57 0.50
C LEU A 202 -3.19 -7.15 -0.92
N HIS A 203 -2.77 -5.96 -1.35
CA HIS A 203 -2.97 -5.50 -2.71
C HIS A 203 -2.18 -6.36 -3.72
N ALA A 204 -0.94 -6.74 -3.39
CA ALA A 204 -0.18 -7.70 -4.19
C ALA A 204 -0.87 -9.07 -4.23
N LEU A 205 -1.41 -9.55 -3.11
CA LEU A 205 -2.17 -10.79 -3.08
C LEU A 205 -3.46 -10.72 -3.94
N ALA A 206 -4.11 -9.55 -3.99
CA ALA A 206 -5.22 -9.28 -4.93
C ALA A 206 -4.75 -9.41 -6.38
N ALA A 207 -3.60 -8.80 -6.70
CA ALA A 207 -3.00 -8.90 -8.03
C ALA A 207 -2.57 -10.34 -8.38
N ALA A 208 -2.18 -11.13 -7.38
CA ALA A 208 -1.80 -12.54 -7.52
C ALA A 208 -2.97 -13.52 -7.60
N SER A 209 -4.19 -13.07 -7.26
CA SER A 209 -5.42 -13.88 -7.33
C SER A 209 -5.91 -14.01 -8.78
N ARG A 210 -5.08 -14.66 -9.59
CA ARG A 210 -5.30 -14.99 -11.02
C ARG A 210 -5.08 -16.49 -11.20
N ASP A 211 -5.44 -17.00 -12.38
CA ASP A 211 -5.36 -18.42 -12.69
C ASP A 211 -4.12 -18.80 -13.53
N GLU A 212 -3.29 -17.82 -13.90
CA GLU A 212 -2.12 -18.01 -14.77
C GLU A 212 -0.82 -17.54 -14.11
N PHE A 213 0.15 -18.46 -14.01
CA PHE A 213 1.46 -18.22 -13.40
C PHE A 213 2.59 -18.58 -14.37
N ARG A 214 3.66 -17.79 -14.36
CA ARG A 214 4.83 -18.03 -15.21
C ARG A 214 6.10 -17.69 -14.45
N CYS A 215 7.09 -18.58 -14.52
CA CYS A 215 8.42 -18.30 -13.99
C CYS A 215 9.16 -17.29 -14.89
N SER A 216 9.61 -16.19 -14.29
CA SER A 216 10.39 -15.13 -14.94
C SER A 216 11.91 -15.24 -14.70
N PHE A 217 12.34 -16.15 -13.81
CA PHE A 217 13.74 -16.26 -13.40
C PHE A 217 14.56 -17.18 -14.31
N MET A 218 15.77 -16.74 -14.65
CA MET A 218 16.70 -17.48 -15.52
C MET A 218 17.12 -18.84 -14.94
N TYR A 219 17.29 -18.91 -13.61
CA TYR A 219 17.67 -20.13 -12.89
C TYR A 219 16.48 -21.04 -12.56
N GLY A 220 15.29 -20.71 -13.07
CA GLY A 220 14.06 -21.45 -12.82
C GLY A 220 13.41 -21.09 -11.48
N CYS A 221 12.26 -21.72 -11.26
CA CYS A 221 11.44 -21.57 -10.05
C CYS A 221 11.23 -22.95 -9.43
N THR A 222 11.03 -23.00 -8.12
CA THR A 222 10.73 -24.22 -7.38
C THR A 222 9.22 -24.48 -7.33
N SER A 223 8.81 -25.72 -7.08
CA SER A 223 7.41 -26.10 -6.85
C SER A 223 6.98 -26.01 -5.38
N HIS A 224 7.89 -25.62 -4.48
CA HIS A 224 7.68 -25.56 -3.04
C HIS A 224 8.42 -24.36 -2.45
N LEU A 225 7.97 -23.88 -1.29
CA LEU A 225 8.60 -22.77 -0.59
C LEU A 225 10.04 -23.11 -0.20
N ARG A 226 10.97 -22.26 -0.64
CA ARG A 226 12.37 -22.34 -0.27
C ARG A 226 12.96 -20.94 -0.11
N TYR A 227 13.76 -20.77 0.93
CA TYR A 227 14.46 -19.54 1.23
C TYR A 227 15.37 -19.11 0.07
N GLY A 228 15.27 -17.83 -0.30
CA GLY A 228 16.04 -17.22 -1.40
C GLY A 228 15.69 -17.74 -2.80
N GLN A 229 14.63 -18.54 -2.96
CA GLN A 229 14.22 -19.09 -4.26
C GLN A 229 12.76 -18.77 -4.59
N PRO A 230 12.46 -18.41 -5.84
CA PRO A 230 11.09 -18.14 -6.28
C PRO A 230 10.33 -19.45 -6.45
N MET A 231 9.21 -19.58 -5.74
CA MET A 231 8.26 -20.67 -5.90
C MET A 231 7.21 -20.29 -6.95
N LEU A 232 6.97 -21.19 -7.91
CA LEU A 232 5.94 -21.05 -8.93
C LEU A 232 4.72 -21.92 -8.56
N PRO A 233 3.57 -21.33 -8.23
CA PRO A 233 2.34 -22.09 -8.07
C PRO A 233 1.86 -22.61 -9.44
N ASP A 234 1.22 -23.78 -9.43
CA ASP A 234 0.63 -24.42 -10.63
C ASP A 234 -0.85 -24.06 -10.83
N SER A 235 -1.47 -23.48 -9.81
CA SER A 235 -2.89 -23.15 -9.73
C SER A 235 -3.14 -22.12 -8.64
N PHE A 236 -4.31 -21.47 -8.70
CA PHE A 236 -4.74 -20.55 -7.63
C PHE A 236 -4.84 -21.26 -6.27
N ASP A 237 -5.34 -22.50 -6.24
CA ASP A 237 -5.45 -23.27 -4.99
C ASP A 237 -4.06 -23.55 -4.39
N HIS A 238 -3.05 -23.85 -5.22
CA HIS A 238 -1.69 -24.02 -4.76
C HIS A 238 -1.07 -22.71 -4.27
N LEU A 239 -1.28 -21.60 -4.97
CA LEU A 239 -0.90 -20.26 -4.48
C LEU A 239 -1.50 -20.03 -3.08
N TRP A 240 -2.80 -20.25 -2.94
CA TRP A 240 -3.51 -19.97 -1.70
C TRP A 240 -3.06 -20.86 -0.55
N ALA A 241 -2.92 -22.18 -0.79
CA ALA A 241 -2.41 -23.12 0.19
C ALA A 241 -0.99 -22.73 0.65
N THR A 242 -0.17 -22.25 -0.27
CA THR A 242 1.21 -21.80 -0.01
C THR A 242 1.23 -20.55 0.88
N VAL A 243 0.39 -19.56 0.59
CA VAL A 243 0.24 -18.34 1.41
C VAL A 243 -0.24 -18.71 2.82
N ILE A 244 -1.29 -19.54 2.94
CA ILE A 244 -1.77 -20.01 4.25
C ILE A 244 -0.65 -20.71 5.02
N GLN A 245 0.09 -21.61 4.36
CA GLN A 245 1.19 -22.34 4.97
C GLN A 245 2.27 -21.38 5.49
N ALA A 246 2.68 -20.40 4.68
CA ALA A 246 3.66 -19.41 5.08
C ALA A 246 3.20 -18.59 6.30
N PHE A 247 1.92 -18.19 6.34
CA PHE A 247 1.35 -17.50 7.51
C PHE A 247 1.25 -18.39 8.75
N ALA A 248 0.89 -19.65 8.60
CA ALA A 248 0.78 -20.61 9.71
C ALA A 248 2.14 -20.86 10.37
N PHE A 249 3.21 -20.90 9.58
CA PHE A 249 4.58 -21.07 10.06
C PHE A 249 5.31 -19.75 10.36
N LYS A 250 4.65 -18.60 10.19
CA LYS A 250 5.23 -17.26 10.37
C LYS A 250 6.51 -17.04 9.55
N LEU A 251 6.55 -17.56 8.33
CA LEU A 251 7.69 -17.39 7.43
C LEU A 251 7.75 -15.94 6.93
N PRO A 252 8.95 -15.32 6.81
CA PRO A 252 9.12 -14.07 6.09
C PRO A 252 8.86 -14.33 4.62
N GLN A 253 7.75 -13.82 4.08
CA GLN A 253 7.29 -14.17 2.74
C GLN A 253 7.13 -12.93 1.86
N CYS A 254 7.38 -13.09 0.57
CA CYS A 254 7.20 -12.04 -0.41
C CYS A 254 6.42 -12.54 -1.63
N LEU A 255 5.56 -11.68 -2.17
CA LEU A 255 4.95 -11.84 -3.48
C LEU A 255 5.77 -11.07 -4.51
N ILE A 256 6.05 -11.70 -5.65
CA ILE A 256 6.83 -11.12 -6.76
C ILE A 256 6.16 -11.40 -8.11
N PHE A 257 6.25 -10.45 -9.04
CA PHE A 257 5.57 -10.51 -10.35
C PHE A 257 6.54 -10.52 -11.53
N SER A 258 7.82 -10.24 -11.27
CA SER A 258 8.90 -10.20 -12.25
C SER A 258 10.20 -10.75 -11.65
N ALA A 259 11.26 -10.78 -12.47
CA ALA A 259 12.58 -11.21 -12.03
C ALA A 259 13.24 -10.09 -11.20
N VAL A 260 13.05 -10.13 -9.89
CA VAL A 260 13.72 -9.22 -8.95
C VAL A 260 15.20 -9.64 -8.82
N PRO A 261 16.17 -8.74 -9.07
CA PRO A 261 17.58 -9.11 -9.23
C PRO A 261 18.25 -9.63 -7.95
N ASP A 262 17.79 -9.18 -6.77
CA ASP A 262 18.41 -9.49 -5.49
C ASP A 262 17.39 -10.06 -4.49
N LEU A 263 17.17 -11.37 -4.56
CA LEU A 263 16.33 -12.07 -3.57
C LEU A 263 17.09 -12.21 -2.25
N ASN A 264 16.48 -11.74 -1.16
CA ASN A 264 17.00 -11.90 0.19
C ASN A 264 16.92 -13.38 0.60
N PRO A 265 18.04 -14.01 1.02
CA PRO A 265 18.05 -15.43 1.40
C PRO A 265 17.18 -15.72 2.62
N ASP A 266 16.82 -14.74 3.44
CA ASP A 266 16.00 -14.91 4.63
C ASP A 266 14.49 -14.86 4.35
N HIS A 267 14.08 -14.71 3.09
CA HIS A 267 12.67 -14.69 2.68
C HIS A 267 12.32 -15.86 1.78
N VAL A 268 11.07 -16.30 1.85
CA VAL A 268 10.47 -17.17 0.85
C VAL A 268 9.72 -16.33 -0.17
N TYR A 269 9.79 -16.71 -1.44
CA TYR A 269 9.23 -15.93 -2.55
C TYR A 269 8.17 -16.74 -3.28
N ILE A 270 7.02 -16.12 -3.55
CA ILE A 270 5.92 -16.74 -4.28
C ILE A 270 5.63 -15.89 -5.52
N ILE A 271 5.64 -16.51 -6.70
CA ILE A 271 5.32 -15.85 -7.96
C ILE A 271 3.82 -15.57 -8.02
N GLY A 272 3.46 -14.30 -8.15
CA GLY A 272 2.07 -13.83 -8.24
C GLY A 272 1.48 -13.80 -9.65
N GLY A 273 2.22 -14.27 -10.67
CA GLY A 273 1.77 -14.30 -12.07
C GLY A 273 2.12 -13.04 -12.86
N VAL A 274 1.79 -13.03 -14.14
CA VAL A 274 2.16 -11.93 -15.06
C VAL A 274 1.11 -10.81 -14.97
N GLN A 275 1.55 -9.58 -14.78
CA GLN A 275 0.69 -8.41 -14.99
C GLN A 275 0.65 -8.09 -16.49
N ALA A 276 -0.55 -8.21 -17.08
CA ALA A 276 -0.84 -7.72 -18.43
C ALA A 276 -1.02 -6.20 -18.42
#